data_AF-A0A8S1HPG9-F1
#
_entry.id   AF-A0A8S1HPG9-F1
#
_cell.length_a   1.000
_cell.length_b   1.000
_cell.length_c   1.000
_cell.angle_alpha   90.00
_cell.angle_beta   90.00
_cell.angle_gamma   90.00
#
_symmetry.space_group_name_H-M   'P 1'
#
loop_
_entity.id
_entity.type
_entity.pdbx_description
1 polymer ?
#
loop_
_entity_poly.entity_id
_entity_poly.type
_entity_poly.pdbx_seq_one_letter_code
_entity_poly.pdbx_strand_id
1 'polypeptide(L)'
;MRKMSKDYEMSQGSMRTIVKDKLKIIPYLMQKGAFNGRNHPIIATDYQSACEKGKILNKIPHPASVMVFAGITADDKTPLIFVDPGVKVNQVYYRAKTAPPPPRQRDSRVVSRQFSEFISAADWPASSPDLNPMDYAVWIYLTEKVSSKNYPSIKAL
;
A
#
# COMPACT_ATOMS: atom_id res chain seq x y z
N MET A 1 28.15 1.82 -0.70
CA MET A 1 29.51 2.28 -1.00
C MET A 1 30.56 1.18 -0.78
N ARG A 2 30.69 0.63 0.44
CA ARG A 2 31.66 -0.43 0.77
C ARG A 2 31.63 -1.70 -0.11
N LYS A 3 30.44 -2.16 -0.49
CA LYS A 3 30.30 -3.32 -1.39
C LYS A 3 30.76 -2.96 -2.81
N MET A 4 30.16 -1.93 -3.40
CA MET A 4 30.52 -1.42 -4.73
C MET A 4 32.02 -1.10 -4.85
N SER A 5 32.63 -0.45 -3.86
CA SER A 5 34.09 -0.17 -3.92
C SER A 5 34.94 -1.43 -4.02
N LYS A 6 34.51 -2.54 -3.42
CA LYS A 6 35.21 -3.82 -3.48
C LYS A 6 35.02 -4.50 -4.84
N ASP A 7 33.80 -4.44 -5.38
CA ASP A 7 33.46 -5.03 -6.68
C ASP A 7 34.21 -4.37 -7.85
N TYR A 8 34.57 -3.09 -7.70
CA TYR A 8 35.34 -2.33 -8.68
C TYR A 8 36.79 -2.05 -8.25
N GLU A 9 37.30 -2.79 -7.25
CA GLU A 9 38.70 -2.73 -6.76
C GLU A 9 39.23 -1.30 -6.53
N MET A 10 38.42 -0.42 -5.97
CA MET A 10 38.76 0.99 -5.78
C MET A 10 38.52 1.48 -4.35
N SER A 11 39.11 2.63 -4.01
CA SER A 11 38.92 3.23 -2.70
C SER A 11 37.46 3.65 -2.49
N GLN A 12 36.96 3.52 -1.26
CA GLN A 12 35.59 3.96 -0.93
C GLN A 12 35.38 5.45 -1.15
N GLY A 13 36.43 6.26 -0.95
CA GLY A 13 36.40 7.70 -1.18
C GLY A 13 36.16 8.01 -2.65
N SER A 14 36.96 7.41 -3.55
CA SER A 14 36.82 7.55 -5.00
C SER A 14 35.44 7.10 -5.47
N MET A 15 34.97 5.94 -5.00
CA MET A 15 33.63 5.43 -5.30
C MET A 15 32.53 6.40 -4.82
N ARG A 16 32.72 7.04 -3.66
CA ARG A 16 31.78 8.03 -3.12
C ARG A 16 31.70 9.29 -3.97
N THR A 17 32.84 9.84 -4.36
CA THR A 17 32.91 11.02 -5.24
C THR A 17 32.32 10.70 -6.62
N ILE A 18 32.61 9.53 -7.19
CA ILE A 18 32.03 9.13 -8.49
C ILE A 18 30.50 9.03 -8.38
N VAL A 19 29.98 8.29 -7.41
CA VAL A 19 28.51 8.07 -7.29
C VAL A 19 27.76 9.36 -6.97
N LYS A 20 28.26 10.19 -6.05
CA LYS A 20 27.57 11.41 -5.62
C LYS A 20 27.81 12.60 -6.52
N ASP A 21 29.04 12.82 -6.94
CA ASP A 21 29.42 14.10 -7.57
C ASP A 21 29.40 14.00 -9.09
N LYS A 22 29.85 12.87 -9.66
CA LYS A 22 29.83 12.64 -11.11
C LYS A 22 28.51 12.06 -11.59
N LEU A 23 28.02 11.02 -10.93
CA LEU A 23 26.79 10.32 -11.35
C LEU A 23 25.52 10.93 -10.74
N LYS A 24 25.65 11.83 -9.74
CA LYS A 24 24.52 12.47 -9.03
C LYS A 24 23.51 11.46 -8.45
N ILE A 25 23.95 10.24 -8.17
CA ILE A 25 23.12 9.20 -7.57
C ILE A 25 23.11 9.41 -6.06
N ILE A 26 21.92 9.66 -5.51
CA ILE A 26 21.71 9.67 -4.07
C ILE A 26 21.54 8.21 -3.63
N PRO A 27 22.46 7.64 -2.84
CA PRO A 27 22.31 6.28 -2.35
C PRO A 27 21.16 6.26 -1.35
N TYR A 28 20.00 5.79 -1.78
CA TYR A 28 18.89 5.54 -0.88
C TYR A 28 19.23 4.34 0.02
N LEU A 29 19.04 4.52 1.32
CA LEU A 29 19.11 3.43 2.28
C LEU A 29 17.89 2.55 1.98
N MET A 30 18.08 1.41 1.33
CA MET A 30 17.02 0.40 1.31
C MET A 30 16.81 -0.03 2.75
N GLN A 31 15.78 0.50 3.41
CA GLN A 31 15.24 -0.14 4.61
C GLN A 31 14.84 -1.54 4.18
N LYS A 32 15.38 -2.54 4.87
CA LYS A 32 15.06 -3.93 4.64
C LYS A 32 13.56 -4.07 4.93
N GLY A 33 12.73 -4.02 3.89
CA GLY A 33 11.31 -4.35 3.99
C GLY A 33 11.19 -5.71 4.65
N ALA A 34 10.10 -5.93 5.40
CA ALA A 34 9.83 -7.19 6.08
C ALA A 34 10.06 -8.36 5.12
N PHE A 35 11.22 -9.02 5.26
CA PHE A 35 11.64 -10.07 4.34
C PHE A 35 10.78 -11.28 4.65
N ASN A 36 9.66 -11.42 3.92
CA ASN A 36 8.78 -12.56 4.09
C ASN A 36 9.46 -13.76 3.43
N GLY A 37 10.31 -14.47 4.18
CA GLY A 37 11.11 -15.61 3.71
C GLY A 37 10.29 -16.82 3.25
N ARG A 38 8.98 -16.67 3.03
CA ARG A 38 8.02 -17.70 2.61
C ARG A 38 8.10 -18.03 1.12
N ASN A 39 8.61 -17.11 0.29
CA ASN A 39 8.58 -17.22 -1.17
C ASN A 39 9.98 -17.29 -1.81
N HIS A 40 10.99 -17.77 -1.08
CA HIS A 40 12.30 -17.95 -1.70
C HIS A 40 12.28 -19.20 -2.60
N PRO A 41 12.62 -19.11 -3.89
CA PRO A 41 12.66 -20.26 -4.77
C PRO A 41 13.65 -21.30 -4.26
N ILE A 42 13.22 -22.55 -4.10
CA ILE A 42 14.10 -23.67 -3.80
C ILE A 42 14.56 -24.24 -5.14
N ILE A 43 15.84 -24.05 -5.47
CA ILE A 43 16.43 -24.67 -6.66
C ILE A 43 16.99 -26.03 -6.24
N ALA A 44 16.39 -27.10 -6.76
CA ALA A 44 16.82 -28.47 -6.54
C ALA A 44 16.72 -29.26 -7.85
N THR A 45 17.59 -30.26 -7.99
CA THR A 45 17.66 -31.17 -9.14
C THR A 45 16.53 -32.20 -9.15
N ASP A 46 15.97 -32.48 -7.97
CA ASP A 46 14.99 -33.54 -7.74
C ASP A 46 14.02 -33.13 -6.61
N TYR A 47 12.83 -33.74 -6.65
CA TYR A 47 11.72 -33.42 -5.74
C TYR A 47 12.04 -33.74 -4.27
N GLN A 48 12.74 -34.85 -4.01
CA GLN A 48 13.11 -35.25 -2.65
C GLN A 48 14.09 -34.25 -2.03
N SER A 49 15.12 -33.84 -2.76
CA SER A 49 16.04 -32.78 -2.33
C SER A 49 15.34 -31.43 -2.14
N ALA A 50 14.31 -31.12 -2.93
CA ALA A 50 13.50 -29.92 -2.75
C ALA A 50 12.70 -29.96 -1.44
N CYS A 51 12.12 -31.12 -1.11
CA CYS A 51 11.34 -31.33 0.12
C CYS A 51 12.21 -31.32 1.38
N GLU A 52 13.45 -31.83 1.30
CA GLU A 52 14.41 -31.80 2.41
C GLU A 52 14.98 -30.40 2.66
N LYS A 53 15.28 -29.66 1.58
CA LYS A 53 15.77 -28.27 1.66
C LYS A 53 14.67 -27.27 2.02
N GLY A 54 13.42 -27.60 1.69
CA GLY A 54 12.26 -26.76 1.94
C GLY A 54 11.72 -26.91 3.35
N LYS A 55 11.28 -25.80 3.95
CA LYS A 55 10.37 -25.87 5.10
C LYS A 55 8.95 -26.04 4.56
N ILE A 56 8.34 -27.22 4.76
CA ILE A 56 6.89 -27.39 4.59
C ILE A 56 6.22 -26.66 5.76
N LEU A 57 5.97 -25.38 5.57
CA LEU A 57 5.18 -24.61 6.50
C LEU A 57 3.71 -24.84 6.15
N ASN A 58 2.92 -25.33 7.12
CA ASN A 58 1.47 -25.32 6.99
C ASN A 58 1.04 -23.91 6.56
N LYS A 59 0.19 -23.85 5.52
CA LYS A 59 -0.34 -22.59 5.02
C LYS A 59 -0.95 -21.86 6.22
N ILE A 60 -0.28 -20.79 6.66
CA ILE A 60 -0.78 -19.97 7.77
C ILE A 60 -2.19 -19.55 7.35
N PRO A 61 -3.23 -19.81 8.16
CA PRO A 61 -4.59 -19.36 7.85
C PRO A 61 -4.52 -17.88 7.48
N HIS A 62 -5.28 -17.49 6.46
CA HIS A 62 -5.28 -16.09 6.02
C HIS A 62 -5.41 -15.19 7.25
N PRO A 63 -4.45 -14.28 7.49
CA PRO A 63 -4.50 -13.44 8.66
C PRO A 63 -5.81 -12.68 8.68
N ALA A 64 -6.37 -12.47 9.87
CA ALA A 64 -7.60 -11.73 10.02
C ALA A 64 -7.43 -10.34 9.37
N SER A 65 -8.34 -9.98 8.47
CA SER A 65 -8.31 -8.73 7.71
C SER A 65 -9.59 -7.95 7.93
N VAL A 66 -9.48 -6.62 7.80
CA VAL A 66 -10.62 -5.71 7.85
C VAL A 66 -10.61 -4.84 6.60
N MET A 67 -11.80 -4.58 6.05
CA MET A 67 -11.97 -3.66 4.93
C MET A 67 -12.48 -2.33 5.46
N VAL A 68 -11.91 -1.23 4.97
CA VAL A 68 -12.24 0.13 5.38
C VAL A 68 -12.61 0.93 4.14
N PHE A 69 -13.67 1.72 4.24
CA PHE A 69 -14.05 2.71 3.25
C PHE A 69 -13.79 4.11 3.81
N ALA A 70 -13.22 4.97 2.98
CA ALA A 70 -13.10 6.39 3.24
C ALA A 70 -13.01 7.15 1.92
N GLY A 71 -13.36 8.42 1.98
CA GLY A 71 -13.23 9.40 0.91
C GLY A 71 -12.70 10.72 1.47
N ILE A 72 -11.91 11.40 0.64
CA ILE A 72 -11.38 12.74 0.91
C ILE A 72 -11.76 13.67 -0.24
N THR A 73 -11.73 14.95 0.05
CA THR A 73 -11.86 16.06 -0.88
C THR A 73 -10.71 17.04 -0.57
N ALA A 74 -10.56 18.11 -1.36
CA ALA A 74 -9.53 19.11 -1.10
C ALA A 74 -9.63 19.70 0.32
N ASP A 75 -10.86 19.89 0.81
CA ASP A 75 -11.12 20.62 2.05
C ASP A 75 -11.55 19.71 3.21
N ASP A 76 -12.14 18.55 2.92
CA ASP A 76 -12.78 17.70 3.92
C ASP A 76 -12.51 16.21 3.73
N LYS A 77 -12.71 15.44 4.80
CA LYS A 77 -12.64 13.97 4.81
C LYS A 77 -13.90 13.35 5.40
N THR A 78 -14.28 12.21 4.88
CA THR A 78 -15.37 11.39 5.44
C THR A 78 -14.88 10.56 6.64
N PRO A 79 -15.77 10.17 7.55
CA PRO A 79 -15.45 9.20 8.59
C PRO A 79 -14.98 7.86 8.00
N LEU A 80 -14.07 7.17 8.69
CA LEU A 80 -13.67 5.81 8.34
C LEU A 80 -14.83 4.85 8.60
N ILE A 81 -15.29 4.15 7.57
CA ILE A 81 -16.36 3.16 7.66
C ILE A 81 -15.74 1.77 7.60
N PHE A 82 -15.80 1.04 8.70
CA PHE A 82 -15.33 -0.35 8.78
C PHE A 82 -16.41 -1.30 8.25
N VAL A 83 -16.01 -2.18 7.34
CA VAL A 83 -16.86 -3.24 6.78
C VAL A 83 -16.73 -4.49 7.64
N ASP A 84 -17.86 -5.07 8.01
CA ASP A 84 -17.90 -6.27 8.84
C ASP A 84 -17.25 -7.47 8.12
N PRO A 85 -16.50 -8.33 8.85
CA PRO A 85 -15.89 -9.51 8.25
C PRO A 85 -16.90 -10.43 7.57
N GLY A 86 -16.57 -10.90 6.35
CA GLY A 86 -17.41 -11.81 5.58
C GLY A 86 -18.53 -11.13 4.78
N VAL A 87 -18.72 -9.81 4.91
CA VAL A 87 -19.68 -9.07 4.09
C VAL A 87 -19.15 -8.87 2.67
N LYS A 88 -19.95 -9.25 1.70
CA LYS A 88 -19.70 -8.94 0.29
C LYS A 88 -20.27 -7.56 -0.03
N VAL A 89 -19.39 -6.58 -0.26
CA VAL A 89 -19.79 -5.22 -0.65
C VAL A 89 -20.48 -5.28 -2.01
N ASN A 90 -21.79 -4.99 -2.01
CA ASN A 90 -22.61 -4.85 -3.21
C ASN A 90 -23.13 -3.40 -3.32
N GLN A 91 -23.84 -3.08 -4.41
CA GLN A 91 -24.36 -1.73 -4.64
C GLN A 91 -25.30 -1.24 -3.53
N VAL A 92 -26.14 -2.13 -2.99
CA VAL A 92 -27.09 -1.78 -1.92
C VAL A 92 -26.36 -1.48 -0.62
N TYR A 93 -25.40 -2.33 -0.25
CA TYR A 93 -24.55 -2.16 0.92
C TYR A 93 -23.75 -0.86 0.83
N TYR A 94 -23.15 -0.60 -0.33
CA TYR A 94 -22.41 0.63 -0.59
C TYR A 94 -23.30 1.85 -0.35
N ARG A 95 -24.46 1.93 -1.02
CA ARG A 95 -25.39 3.06 -0.86
C ARG A 95 -25.87 3.23 0.57
N ALA A 96 -26.18 2.15 1.28
CA ALA A 96 -26.67 2.23 2.66
C ALA A 96 -25.61 2.71 3.66
N LYS A 97 -24.33 2.35 3.43
CA LYS A 97 -23.24 2.61 4.38
C LYS A 97 -22.43 3.86 4.06
N THR A 98 -22.34 4.25 2.79
CA THR A 98 -21.48 5.37 2.34
C THR A 98 -22.27 6.59 1.86
N ALA A 99 -23.60 6.50 1.69
CA ALA A 99 -24.38 7.67 1.35
C ALA A 99 -24.33 8.69 2.50
N PRO A 100 -24.08 9.98 2.21
CA PRO A 100 -24.27 11.01 3.21
C PRO A 100 -25.73 10.97 3.70
N PRO A 101 -26.01 11.39 4.95
CA PRO A 101 -27.38 11.56 5.40
C PRO A 101 -28.16 12.40 4.37
N PRO A 102 -29.46 12.13 4.15
CA PRO A 102 -30.24 12.88 3.17
C PRO A 102 -30.03 14.37 3.42
N PRO A 103 -29.78 15.16 2.36
CA PRO A 103 -29.25 16.49 2.51
C PRO A 103 -30.18 17.30 3.40
N ARG A 104 -29.66 17.76 4.55
CA ARG A 104 -30.18 18.95 5.20
C ARG A 104 -29.89 20.11 4.25
N GLN A 105 -30.77 20.27 3.27
CA GLN A 105 -30.92 21.46 2.42
C GLN A 105 -29.58 22.13 2.06
N ARG A 106 -28.72 21.43 1.32
CA ARG A 106 -27.58 22.07 0.63
C ARG A 106 -27.68 21.78 -0.85
N ASP A 107 -27.75 22.86 -1.61
CA ASP A 107 -27.87 22.90 -3.06
C ASP A 107 -26.87 21.95 -3.73
N SER A 108 -27.38 21.08 -4.61
CA SER A 108 -26.60 20.22 -5.51
C SER A 108 -25.61 20.99 -6.40
N ARG A 109 -25.67 22.32 -6.40
CA ARG A 109 -24.81 23.26 -7.15
C ARG A 109 -23.42 23.46 -6.52
N VAL A 110 -23.22 23.14 -5.23
CA VAL A 110 -21.91 23.29 -4.57
C VAL A 110 -20.97 22.14 -4.96
N VAL A 111 -21.49 20.92 -5.07
CA VAL A 111 -20.72 19.73 -5.43
C VAL A 111 -20.25 19.75 -6.88
N SER A 112 -20.94 20.42 -7.81
CA SER A 112 -20.48 20.48 -9.21
C SER A 112 -19.45 21.57 -9.46
N ARG A 113 -19.42 22.64 -8.64
CA ARG A 113 -18.54 23.81 -8.85
C ARG A 113 -17.14 23.64 -8.26
N GLN A 114 -16.97 22.77 -7.26
CA GLN A 114 -15.72 22.65 -6.50
C GLN A 114 -14.75 21.61 -7.07
N PHE A 115 -15.13 20.89 -8.14
CA PHE A 115 -14.39 19.71 -8.62
C PHE A 115 -14.11 19.70 -10.13
N SER A 116 -14.10 20.86 -10.81
CA SER A 116 -13.76 20.91 -12.26
C SER A 116 -12.31 20.52 -12.57
N GLU A 117 -11.42 20.54 -11.57
CA GLU A 117 -10.01 20.16 -11.70
C GLU A 117 -9.78 18.64 -11.54
N PHE A 118 -10.77 17.90 -11.04
CA PHE A 118 -10.66 16.44 -10.84
C PHE A 118 -11.22 15.67 -12.03
N ILE A 119 -10.64 14.48 -12.27
CA ILE A 119 -11.11 13.55 -13.30
C ILE A 119 -12.57 13.19 -12.98
N SER A 120 -13.47 13.42 -13.94
CA SER A 120 -14.86 13.07 -13.76
C SER A 120 -15.03 11.55 -13.61
N ALA A 121 -16.12 11.11 -12.98
CA ALA A 121 -16.37 9.67 -12.84
C ALA A 121 -16.46 8.92 -14.18
N ALA A 122 -16.84 9.61 -15.26
CA ALA A 122 -16.92 9.03 -16.60
C ALA A 122 -15.56 8.92 -17.29
N ASP A 123 -14.61 9.78 -16.91
CA ASP A 123 -13.30 9.89 -17.55
C ASP A 123 -12.19 9.14 -16.78
N TRP A 124 -12.55 8.44 -15.70
CA TRP A 124 -11.57 7.75 -14.85
C TRP A 124 -10.91 6.58 -15.59
N PRO A 125 -9.58 6.58 -15.76
CA PRO A 125 -8.89 5.51 -16.46
C PRO A 125 -8.85 4.22 -15.63
N ALA A 126 -9.03 3.09 -16.30
CA ALA A 126 -8.94 1.78 -15.66
C ALA A 126 -7.51 1.50 -15.17
N SER A 127 -7.39 0.87 -14.00
CA SER A 127 -6.09 0.45 -13.42
C SER A 127 -5.11 1.58 -13.12
N SER A 128 -5.60 2.78 -12.77
CA SER A 128 -4.78 3.95 -12.42
C SER A 128 -4.86 4.33 -10.94
N PRO A 129 -4.31 3.53 -10.01
CA PRO A 129 -4.27 3.88 -8.59
C PRO A 129 -3.36 5.08 -8.31
N ASP A 130 -2.39 5.35 -9.18
CA ASP A 130 -1.48 6.50 -9.12
C ASP A 130 -2.18 7.85 -9.27
N LEU A 131 -3.39 7.87 -9.85
CA LEU A 131 -4.22 9.07 -9.97
C LEU A 131 -5.15 9.29 -8.78
N ASN A 132 -5.30 8.30 -7.89
CA ASN A 132 -6.17 8.40 -6.73
C ASN A 132 -5.37 8.82 -5.48
N PRO A 133 -5.60 10.01 -4.89
CA PRO A 133 -4.91 10.45 -3.68
C PRO A 133 -5.11 9.53 -2.47
N MET A 134 -6.20 8.76 -2.46
CA MET A 134 -6.37 7.72 -1.45
C MET A 134 -5.34 6.60 -1.61
N ASP A 135 -5.09 6.12 -2.84
CA ASP A 135 -4.21 4.98 -3.09
C ASP A 135 -2.72 5.35 -3.07
N TYR A 136 -2.33 6.46 -3.72
CA TYR A 136 -0.90 6.83 -3.82
C TYR A 136 -0.34 7.47 -2.54
N ALA A 137 -1.18 7.93 -1.61
CA ALA A 137 -0.73 8.61 -0.39
C ALA A 137 -1.41 8.12 0.89
N VAL A 138 -2.73 8.31 1.02
CA VAL A 138 -3.43 8.15 2.31
C VAL A 138 -3.39 6.70 2.81
N TRP A 139 -3.72 5.73 1.95
CA TRP A 139 -3.74 4.33 2.32
C TRP A 139 -2.36 3.78 2.62
N ILE A 140 -1.33 4.22 1.89
CA ILE A 140 0.06 3.85 2.17
C ILE A 140 0.45 4.36 3.56
N TYR A 141 0.19 5.63 3.85
CA TYR A 141 0.50 6.22 5.16
C TYR A 141 -0.23 5.53 6.31
N LEU A 142 -1.54 5.27 6.17
CA LEU A 142 -2.32 4.57 7.19
C LEU A 142 -1.82 3.14 7.40
N THR A 143 -1.50 2.43 6.32
CA THR A 143 -0.95 1.08 6.38
C THR A 143 0.39 1.06 7.11
N GLU A 144 1.28 2.02 6.85
CA GLU A 144 2.56 2.15 7.55
C GLU A 144 2.35 2.38 9.06
N LYS A 145 1.44 3.28 9.43
CA LYS A 145 1.14 3.55 10.86
C LYS A 145 0.52 2.35 11.57
N VAL A 146 -0.41 1.65 10.94
CA VAL A 146 -1.05 0.48 11.54
C VAL A 146 -0.05 -0.68 11.63
N SER A 147 0.73 -0.93 10.58
CA SER A 147 1.71 -2.03 10.55
C SER A 147 2.89 -1.84 11.51
N SER A 148 3.15 -0.60 11.96
CA SER A 148 4.17 -0.32 12.97
C SER A 148 3.83 -0.85 14.37
N LYS A 149 2.57 -1.26 14.61
CA LYS A 149 2.08 -1.77 15.89
C LYS A 149 1.52 -3.18 15.72
N ASN A 150 1.66 -4.00 16.77
CA ASN A 150 1.06 -5.32 16.83
C ASN A 150 -0.29 -5.25 17.55
N TYR A 151 -1.34 -5.70 16.89
CA TYR A 151 -2.71 -5.70 17.42
C TYR A 151 -3.17 -7.14 17.65
N PRO A 152 -3.61 -7.50 18.87
CA PRO A 152 -4.01 -8.87 19.20
C PRO A 152 -5.34 -9.28 18.53
N SER A 153 -6.15 -8.33 18.06
CA SER A 153 -7.40 -8.60 17.36
C SER A 153 -7.82 -7.42 16.47
N ILE A 154 -8.73 -7.64 15.51
CA ILE A 154 -9.30 -6.58 14.68
C ILE A 154 -10.01 -5.51 15.52
N LYS A 155 -10.63 -5.88 16.64
CA LYS A 155 -11.30 -4.93 17.54
C LYS A 155 -10.33 -4.01 18.29
N ALA A 156 -9.05 -4.39 18.34
CA ALA A 156 -8.01 -3.61 18.99
C ALA A 156 -7.30 -2.64 18.03
N LEU A 157 -7.61 -2.74 16.72
CA LEU A 157 -7.14 -1.83 15.68
C LEU A 157 -7.79 -0.44 15.85
#